data_AF-A0A371P886-F1
#
_entry.id   AF-A0A371P886-F1
#
_cell.length_a   1.000
_cell.length_b   1.000
_cell.length_c   1.000
_cell.angle_alpha   90.00
_cell.angle_beta   90.00
_cell.angle_gamma   90.00
#
_symmetry.space_group_name_H-M   'P 1'
#
loop_
_entity.id
_entity.type
_entity.pdbx_description
1 polymer ?
#
loop_
_entity_poly.entity_id
_entity_poly.type
_entity_poly.pdbx_seq_one_letter_code
_entity_poly.pdbx_strand_id
1 'polypeptide(L)'
;MLMNAMRDGGDLVRWAEPNTIALEDDWAEHAVLAALGGSTPPDCAGVPLLRSCDPDRTARPLLDVLIDGKREYRKHCDRCSTNAQPNHRLWVPSGASVVELVCCNHCRRVLSYEFSGLVWR
;
A
#
# COMPACT_ATOMS: atom_id res chain seq x y z
N MET A 1 27.31 -6.20 -11.56
CA MET A 1 25.92 -6.55 -11.21
C MET A 1 25.28 -5.65 -10.14
N LEU A 2 25.99 -4.76 -9.46
CA LEU A 2 25.42 -3.79 -8.50
C LEU A 2 24.75 -2.56 -9.13
N MET A 3 25.06 -2.26 -10.40
CA MET A 3 24.56 -1.03 -11.08
C MET A 3 23.12 -1.13 -11.59
N ASN A 4 22.51 -2.33 -11.68
CA ASN A 4 21.10 -2.45 -12.06
C ASN A 4 20.16 -2.27 -10.87
N ALA A 5 20.51 -2.76 -9.67
CA ALA A 5 19.68 -2.65 -8.48
C ALA A 5 19.45 -1.19 -8.02
N MET A 6 20.42 -0.30 -8.22
CA MET A 6 20.27 1.13 -7.89
C MET A 6 19.44 1.90 -8.92
N ARG A 7 19.36 1.40 -10.16
CA ARG A 7 18.58 2.02 -11.22
C ARG A 7 17.10 1.64 -11.14
N ASP A 8 16.80 0.42 -10.68
CA ASP A 8 15.43 0.00 -10.36
C ASP A 8 14.84 0.74 -9.15
N GLY A 9 15.63 1.07 -8.12
CA GLY A 9 15.15 1.78 -6.93
C GLY A 9 14.51 3.16 -7.21
N GLY A 10 14.97 3.87 -8.23
CA GLY A 10 14.43 5.17 -8.65
C GLY A 10 13.15 5.09 -9.48
N ASP A 11 12.94 3.99 -10.21
CA ASP A 11 11.69 3.72 -10.95
C ASP A 11 10.63 3.02 -10.07
N LEU A 12 11.07 2.36 -8.98
CA LEU A 12 10.21 1.67 -8.01
C LEU A 12 9.40 2.59 -7.08
N VAL A 13 9.56 3.92 -7.12
CA VAL A 13 8.86 4.88 -6.22
C VAL A 13 7.92 5.83 -6.96
N ARG A 14 8.10 6.05 -8.27
CA ARG A 14 7.32 7.04 -9.05
C ARG A 14 5.82 6.75 -9.17
N TRP A 15 5.41 5.51 -8.92
CA TRP A 15 4.00 5.11 -8.99
C TRP A 15 3.25 5.28 -7.68
N ALA A 16 3.95 5.39 -6.55
CA ALA A 16 3.33 5.54 -5.23
C ALA A 16 3.14 7.01 -4.86
N GLU A 17 4.04 7.91 -5.29
CA GLU A 17 3.93 9.36 -5.00
C GLU A 17 2.58 9.97 -5.39
N PRO A 18 1.97 9.67 -6.56
CA PRO A 18 0.65 10.22 -6.91
C PRO A 18 -0.46 9.77 -5.96
N ASN A 19 -0.29 8.65 -5.25
CA ASN A 19 -1.32 8.06 -4.40
C ASN A 19 -1.44 8.75 -3.03
N THR A 20 -0.56 9.71 -2.68
CA THR A 20 -0.73 10.50 -1.46
C THR A 20 -2.02 11.30 -1.46
N ILE A 21 -2.55 11.64 -2.63
CA ILE A 21 -3.87 12.31 -2.77
C ILE A 21 -5.02 11.46 -2.23
N ALA A 22 -4.86 10.13 -2.15
CA ALA A 22 -5.88 9.27 -1.55
C ALA A 22 -6.11 9.56 -0.06
N LEU A 23 -5.17 10.23 0.62
CA LEU A 23 -5.33 10.67 2.00
C LEU A 23 -6.34 11.82 2.16
N GLU A 24 -6.80 12.44 1.06
CA GLU A 24 -7.90 13.41 1.10
C GLU A 24 -9.28 12.71 1.30
N ASP A 25 -9.37 11.38 1.15
CA ASP A 25 -10.55 10.59 1.55
C ASP A 25 -10.44 10.17 3.01
N ASP A 26 -11.35 10.65 3.86
CA ASP A 26 -11.37 10.36 5.30
C ASP A 26 -11.25 8.85 5.61
N TRP A 27 -11.90 8.00 4.80
CA TRP A 27 -11.91 6.56 5.01
C TRP A 27 -10.55 5.92 4.66
N ALA A 28 -9.93 6.36 3.57
CA ALA A 28 -8.59 5.93 3.20
C ALA A 28 -7.55 6.44 4.21
N GLU A 29 -7.65 7.69 4.66
CA GLU A 29 -6.78 8.24 5.70
C GLU A 29 -6.88 7.40 6.99
N HIS A 30 -8.11 7.12 7.45
CA HIS A 30 -8.33 6.32 8.64
C HIS A 30 -7.72 4.91 8.52
N ALA A 31 -7.90 4.26 7.37
CA ALA A 31 -7.31 2.95 7.10
C ALA A 31 -5.77 3.00 7.11
N VAL A 32 -5.17 4.05 6.56
CA VAL A 32 -3.72 4.28 6.58
C VAL A 32 -3.20 4.48 8.00
N LEU A 33 -3.85 5.33 8.78
CA LEU A 33 -3.47 5.57 10.18
C LEU A 33 -3.57 4.29 11.02
N ALA A 34 -4.61 3.48 10.81
CA ALA A 34 -4.76 2.19 11.47
C ALA A 34 -3.61 1.23 11.14
N ALA A 35 -3.20 1.14 9.86
CA ALA A 35 -2.08 0.31 9.43
C ALA A 35 -0.73 0.79 10.00
N LEU A 36 -0.55 2.10 10.14
CA LEU A 36 0.65 2.70 10.74
C LEU A 36 0.76 2.41 12.24
N GLY A 37 -0.37 2.32 12.95
CA GLY A 37 -0.42 1.93 14.35
C GLY A 37 -0.06 0.46 14.63
N GLY A 38 0.02 -0.38 13.58
CA GLY A 38 0.39 -1.78 13.71
C GLY A 38 1.84 -1.98 14.20
N SER A 39 2.03 -3.01 15.04
CA SER A 39 3.34 -3.40 15.57
C SER A 39 4.35 -3.68 14.47
N THR A 40 5.58 -3.23 14.68
CA THR A 40 6.69 -3.47 13.76
C THR A 40 7.49 -4.70 14.25
N PRO A 41 7.71 -5.72 13.40
CA PRO A 41 8.59 -6.83 13.77
C PRO A 41 9.99 -6.35 14.16
N PRO A 42 10.65 -6.94 15.18
CA PRO A 42 11.96 -6.50 15.65
C PRO A 42 13.04 -6.53 14.58
N ASP A 43 12.99 -7.52 13.69
CA ASP A 43 13.87 -7.73 12.53
C ASP A 43 13.65 -6.70 11.42
N CYS A 44 12.53 -5.98 11.47
CA CYS A 44 12.13 -4.96 10.50
C CYS A 44 12.32 -3.52 11.06
N ALA A 45 12.99 -3.36 12.20
CA ALA A 45 13.20 -2.04 12.80
C ALA A 45 14.14 -1.16 11.96
N GLY A 46 13.72 0.07 11.66
CA GLY A 46 14.55 1.07 10.97
C GLY A 46 14.63 0.93 9.45
N VAL A 47 13.87 0.02 8.83
CA VAL A 47 13.79 -0.11 7.36
C VAL A 47 12.43 0.33 6.83
N PRO A 48 12.33 0.78 5.57
CA PRO A 48 11.06 1.01 4.90
C PRO A 48 10.19 -0.25 4.86
N LEU A 49 8.92 -0.14 5.24
CA LEU A 49 7.99 -1.27 5.31
C LEU A 49 6.83 -1.10 4.35
N LEU A 50 6.36 -2.22 3.81
CA LEU A 50 4.99 -2.34 3.35
C LEU A 50 4.11 -2.74 4.54
N ARG A 51 3.14 -1.89 4.86
CA ARG A 51 2.15 -2.08 5.90
C ARG A 51 0.80 -2.42 5.29
N SER A 52 -0.02 -3.08 6.10
CA SER A 52 -1.31 -3.62 5.71
C SER A 52 -2.37 -3.14 6.69
N CYS A 53 -3.56 -2.81 6.21
CA CYS A 53 -4.72 -2.52 7.07
C CYS A 53 -5.33 -3.78 7.71
N ASP A 54 -4.96 -4.98 7.26
CA ASP A 54 -5.37 -6.25 7.85
C ASP A 54 -4.49 -6.53 9.08
N PRO A 55 -5.09 -6.62 10.29
CA PRO A 55 -4.38 -6.76 11.55
C PRO A 55 -3.67 -8.10 11.71
N ASP A 56 -4.10 -9.14 10.98
CA ASP A 56 -3.48 -10.46 11.02
C ASP A 56 -2.18 -10.52 10.22
N ARG A 57 -1.84 -9.43 9.51
CA ARG A 57 -0.67 -9.35 8.65
C ARG A 57 0.42 -8.52 9.27
N THR A 58 1.59 -9.13 9.34
CA THR A 58 2.80 -8.46 9.77
C THR A 58 3.34 -7.56 8.67
N ALA A 59 3.85 -6.39 9.06
CA ALA A 59 4.57 -5.51 8.15
C ALA A 59 5.80 -6.23 7.59
N ARG A 60 6.14 -5.94 6.33
CA ARG A 60 7.26 -6.57 5.62
C ARG A 60 8.22 -5.52 5.09
N PRO A 61 9.54 -5.81 4.97
CA PRO A 61 10.46 -4.90 4.29
C PRO A 61 9.99 -4.60 2.87
N LEU A 62 9.91 -3.31 2.51
CA LEU A 62 9.37 -2.87 1.23
C LEU A 62 10.15 -3.48 0.05
N LEU A 63 11.48 -3.56 0.18
CA LEU A 63 12.36 -4.12 -0.83
C LEU A 63 12.05 -5.60 -1.11
N ASP A 64 11.77 -6.39 -0.07
CA ASP A 64 11.44 -7.81 -0.22
C ASP A 64 10.13 -7.98 -0.99
N VAL A 65 9.13 -7.12 -0.74
CA VAL A 65 7.84 -7.19 -1.45
C VAL A 65 8.00 -6.79 -2.92
N LEU A 66 8.90 -5.85 -3.22
CA LEU A 66 9.21 -5.45 -4.58
C LEU A 66 9.91 -6.57 -5.36
N ILE A 67 10.82 -7.30 -4.70
CA ILE A 67 11.56 -8.43 -5.30
C ILE A 67 10.67 -9.67 -5.45
N ASP A 68 9.96 -10.07 -4.39
CA ASP A 68 9.16 -11.29 -4.37
C ASP A 68 7.99 -11.23 -5.35
N GLY A 69 7.39 -10.05 -5.53
CA GLY A 69 6.18 -9.85 -6.33
C GLY A 69 4.95 -10.65 -5.85
N LYS A 70 5.07 -11.38 -4.73
CA LYS A 70 4.01 -12.25 -4.20
C LYS A 70 2.85 -11.39 -3.70
N ARG A 71 1.71 -11.56 -4.36
CA ARG A 71 0.45 -10.93 -3.99
C ARG A 71 -0.29 -11.84 -3.03
N GLU A 72 -0.60 -11.34 -1.85
CA GLU A 72 -1.31 -12.11 -0.84
C GLU A 72 -2.79 -11.77 -0.82
N TYR A 73 -3.66 -12.77 -0.90
CA TYR A 73 -5.10 -12.56 -1.04
C TYR A 73 -5.76 -11.85 0.16
N ARG A 74 -6.61 -10.85 -0.13
CA ARG A 74 -7.36 -10.08 0.86
C ARG A 74 -8.85 -10.24 0.64
N LYS A 75 -9.56 -10.63 1.70
CA LYS A 75 -11.02 -10.88 1.68
C LYS A 75 -11.82 -9.58 1.76
N HIS A 76 -11.35 -8.63 2.57
CA HIS A 76 -12.09 -7.43 2.93
C HIS A 76 -11.47 -6.17 2.31
N CYS A 77 -12.35 -5.27 1.90
CA CYS A 77 -12.04 -3.92 1.42
C CYS A 77 -11.63 -3.05 2.59
N ASP A 78 -10.47 -2.41 2.51
CA ASP A 78 -9.93 -1.59 3.60
C ASP A 78 -10.71 -0.28 3.79
N ARG A 79 -11.48 0.14 2.79
CA ARG A 79 -12.33 1.36 2.86
C ARG A 79 -13.73 1.08 3.41
N CYS A 80 -14.34 -0.06 3.09
CA CYS A 80 -15.77 -0.29 3.40
C CYS A 80 -16.11 -1.71 3.89
N SER A 81 -15.10 -2.54 4.17
CA SER A 81 -15.19 -3.90 4.74
C SER A 81 -15.92 -4.96 3.88
N THR A 82 -16.45 -4.60 2.71
CA THR A 82 -17.04 -5.54 1.72
C THR A 82 -15.99 -6.40 1.03
N ASN A 83 -16.39 -7.25 0.08
CA ASN A 83 -15.47 -8.14 -0.62
C ASN A 83 -14.43 -7.37 -1.46
N ALA A 84 -13.16 -7.49 -1.08
CA ALA A 84 -12.03 -6.95 -1.81
C ALA A 84 -11.82 -7.65 -3.16
N GLN A 85 -11.16 -6.95 -4.08
CA GLN A 85 -10.70 -7.51 -5.34
C GLN A 85 -9.17 -7.66 -5.30
N PRO A 86 -8.62 -8.79 -5.77
CA PRO A 86 -7.20 -9.08 -5.64
C PRO A 86 -6.29 -8.10 -6.40
N ASN A 87 -6.82 -7.44 -7.44
CA ASN A 87 -6.11 -6.51 -8.32
C ASN A 87 -6.44 -5.03 -8.05
N HIS A 88 -7.14 -4.74 -6.96
CA HIS A 88 -7.53 -3.36 -6.60
C HIS A 88 -6.71 -2.88 -5.43
N ARG A 89 -5.38 -2.85 -5.63
CA ARG A 89 -4.42 -2.43 -4.61
C ARG A 89 -3.94 -1.02 -4.89
N LEU A 90 -4.02 -0.19 -3.87
CA LEU A 90 -3.49 1.16 -3.88
C LEU A 90 -2.40 1.23 -2.83
N TRP A 91 -1.20 1.61 -3.23
CA TRP A 91 -0.09 1.79 -2.31
C TRP A 91 0.06 3.27 -2.01
N VAL A 92 -0.12 3.63 -0.75
CA VAL A 92 -0.11 5.01 -0.27
C VAL A 92 1.18 5.24 0.50
N PRO A 93 2.09 6.12 0.03
CA PRO A 93 3.27 6.52 0.78
C PRO A 93 2.88 7.16 2.11
N SER A 94 3.57 6.82 3.18
CA SER A 94 3.30 7.32 4.53
C SER A 94 4.60 7.36 5.34
N GLY A 95 5.30 8.50 5.23
CA GLY A 95 6.64 8.68 5.79
C GLY A 95 7.65 7.74 5.14
N ALA A 96 8.39 6.97 5.96
CA ALA A 96 9.36 5.99 5.47
C ALA A 96 8.71 4.65 5.01
N SER A 97 7.42 4.46 5.24
CA SER A 97 6.69 3.24 4.90
C SER A 97 5.66 3.48 3.79
N VAL A 98 5.13 2.40 3.23
CA VAL A 98 4.01 2.40 2.29
C VAL A 98 2.89 1.59 2.91
N VAL A 99 1.66 2.08 2.86
CA VAL A 99 0.47 1.32 3.25
C VAL A 99 -0.22 0.77 2.02
N GLU A 100 -0.51 -0.53 2.01
CA GLU A 100 -1.35 -1.16 0.99
C GLU A 100 -2.81 -1.12 1.41
N LEU A 101 -3.62 -0.41 0.62
CA LEU A 101 -5.07 -0.45 0.64
C LEU A 101 -5.57 -1.42 -0.43
N VAL A 102 -6.43 -2.36 -0.06
CA VAL A 102 -7.14 -3.25 -0.97
C VAL A 102 -8.61 -2.85 -1.01
N CYS A 103 -9.13 -2.58 -2.20
CA CYS A 103 -10.49 -2.08 -2.37
C CYS A 103 -11.42 -3.10 -3.05
N CYS A 104 -12.72 -2.94 -2.82
CA CYS A 104 -13.73 -3.56 -3.67
C CYS A 104 -13.87 -2.81 -5.01
N ASN A 105 -14.66 -3.35 -5.94
CA ASN A 105 -14.93 -2.70 -7.24
C ASN A 105 -15.52 -1.28 -7.08
N HIS A 106 -16.45 -1.11 -6.15
CA HIS A 106 -17.13 0.17 -5.93
C HIS A 106 -16.17 1.23 -5.36
N CYS A 107 -15.45 0.91 -4.28
CA CYS A 107 -14.52 1.85 -3.65
C CYS A 107 -13.39 2.27 -4.59
N ARG A 108 -12.85 1.35 -5.40
CA ARG A 108 -11.88 1.73 -6.43
C ARG A 108 -12.44 2.76 -7.40
N ARG A 109 -13.69 2.57 -7.86
CA ARG A 109 -14.33 3.51 -8.80
C ARG A 109 -14.58 4.87 -8.19
N VAL A 110 -15.00 4.92 -6.94
CA VAL A 110 -15.21 6.18 -6.19
C VAL A 110 -13.90 6.93 -6.07
N LEU A 111 -12.85 6.28 -5.55
CA LEU A 111 -11.53 6.89 -5.39
C LEU A 111 -10.95 7.36 -6.72
N SER A 112 -11.02 6.56 -7.78
CA SER A 112 -10.52 6.97 -9.10
C SER A 112 -11.35 8.08 -9.77
N TYR A 113 -12.61 8.28 -9.34
CA TYR A 113 -13.47 9.35 -9.86
C TYR A 113 -13.21 10.65 -9.11
N GLU A 114 -13.10 10.58 -7.78
CA GLU A 114 -12.86 11.74 -6.91
C GLU A 114 -11.42 12.24 -7.03
N PHE A 115 -10.46 11.33 -7.15
CA PHE A 115 -9.03 11.65 -7.18
C PHE A 115 -8.40 11.18 -8.50
N SER A 116 -8.16 12.14 -9.39
CA SER A 116 -7.48 11.87 -10.66
C SER A 116 -6.00 11.57 -10.43
N GLY A 117 -5.47 10.58 -11.16
CA GLY A 117 -4.03 10.28 -11.14
C GLY A 117 -3.61 9.16 -10.17
N LEU A 118 -4.56 8.53 -9.47
CA LEU A 118 -4.29 7.33 -8.67
C LEU A 118 -3.77 6.18 -9.55
N VAL A 119 -2.68 5.56 -9.11
CA VAL A 119 -2.03 4.43 -9.79
C VAL A 119 -2.26 3.14 -8.98
N TRP A 120 -2.99 2.21 -9.58
CA TRP A 120 -3.39 0.92 -8.98
C TRP A 120 -2.45 -0.21 -9.42
N ARG A 121 -2.23 -1.22 -8.55
CA ARG A 121 -1.33 -2.38 -8.76
C ARG A 121 -2.04 -3.73 -8.92
#